data_AF-A0A087D7B2-F1
#
_entry.id   AF-A0A087D7B2-F1
#
_cell.length_a   1.000
_cell.length_b   1.000
_cell.length_c   1.000
_cell.angle_alpha   90.00
_cell.angle_beta   90.00
_cell.angle_gamma   90.00
#
_symmetry.space_group_name_H-M   'P 1'
#
loop_
_entity.id
_entity.type
_entity.pdbx_description
1 polymer ?
#
loop_
_entity_poly.entity_id
_entity_poly.type
_entity_poly.pdbx_seq_one_letter_code
_entity_poly.pdbx_strand_id
1 'polypeptide(L)'
;MQQLRSSDDFVSAQELHRKLDDEGTRIGLATVYRQLNALVDSGAADTVRLNGQQLFRLCGDEGHHHHLVCRECGKTVEIDPPSESWLRKIADGHGFTVESHTLEVFGLCADCRERAAAARH
;
A
#
# COMPACT_ATOMS: atom_id res chain seq x y z
N MET A 1 -12.09 11.71 -4.64
CA MET A 1 -12.15 10.56 -3.70
C MET A 1 -12.86 9.33 -4.29
N GLN A 2 -13.83 9.47 -5.20
CA GLN A 2 -14.54 8.33 -5.80
C GLN A 2 -13.64 7.43 -6.68
N GLN A 3 -12.58 7.96 -7.31
CA GLN A 3 -11.62 7.19 -8.13
C GLN A 3 -10.65 6.30 -7.35
N LEU A 4 -10.44 6.57 -6.06
CA LEU A 4 -9.68 5.63 -5.23
C LEU A 4 -10.49 4.35 -4.98
N ARG A 5 -11.83 4.42 -5.04
CA ARG A 5 -12.72 3.25 -4.86
C ARG A 5 -12.70 2.28 -6.03
N SER A 6 -12.09 2.65 -7.16
CA SER A 6 -11.99 1.78 -8.34
C SER A 6 -10.60 1.15 -8.51
N SER A 7 -9.70 1.32 -7.53
CA SER A 7 -8.35 0.74 -7.57
C SER A 7 -8.14 -0.11 -6.32
N ASP A 8 -8.26 -1.42 -6.47
CA ASP A 8 -7.86 -2.37 -5.43
C ASP A 8 -6.34 -2.42 -5.26
N ASP A 9 -5.57 -1.70 -6.07
CA ASP A 9 -4.11 -1.62 -6.00
C ASP A 9 -3.62 -0.30 -5.38
N PHE A 10 -2.44 -0.37 -4.75
CA PHE A 10 -1.70 0.80 -4.26
C PHE A 10 -1.32 1.73 -5.41
N VAL A 11 -1.63 3.02 -5.25
CA VAL A 11 -1.30 4.07 -6.24
C VAL A 11 -0.48 5.17 -5.60
N SER A 12 0.42 5.76 -6.38
CA SER A 12 1.10 6.97 -5.93
C SER A 12 0.21 8.20 -6.00
N ALA A 13 0.49 9.20 -5.16
CA ALA A 13 -0.19 10.50 -5.25
C ALA A 13 -0.01 11.15 -6.63
N GLN A 14 1.15 10.95 -7.25
CA GLN A 14 1.45 11.42 -8.60
C GLN A 14 0.57 10.75 -9.66
N GLU A 15 0.41 9.43 -9.59
CA GLU A 15 -0.47 8.70 -10.51
C GLU A 15 -1.93 9.07 -10.34
N LEU A 16 -2.40 9.19 -9.10
CA LEU A 16 -3.76 9.63 -8.82
C LEU A 16 -3.98 11.05 -9.34
N HIS A 17 -3.04 11.96 -9.12
CA HIS A 17 -3.08 13.32 -9.64
C HIS A 17 -3.17 13.34 -11.18
N ARG A 18 -2.35 12.52 -11.86
CA ARG A 18 -2.40 12.40 -13.32
C ARG A 18 -3.78 11.90 -13.80
N LYS A 19 -4.32 10.84 -13.19
CA LYS A 19 -5.66 10.32 -13.51
C LYS A 19 -6.75 11.38 -13.32
N LEU A 20 -6.67 12.15 -12.24
CA LEU A 20 -7.60 13.26 -11.97
C LEU A 20 -7.54 14.35 -13.04
N ASP A 21 -6.33 14.74 -13.47
CA ASP A 21 -6.13 15.75 -14.51
C ASP A 21 -6.62 15.27 -15.88
N ASP A 22 -6.35 14.02 -16.23
CA ASP A 22 -6.83 13.38 -17.46
C ASP A 22 -8.38 13.34 -17.54
N GLU A 23 -9.05 13.24 -16.39
CA GLU A 23 -10.52 13.32 -16.27
C GLU A 23 -11.06 14.76 -16.14
N GLY A 24 -10.20 15.78 -16.29
CA GLY A 24 -10.56 17.19 -16.26
C GLY A 24 -10.69 17.79 -14.84
N THR A 25 -10.33 17.03 -13.81
CA THR A 25 -10.33 17.51 -12.41
C THR A 25 -9.00 18.19 -12.09
N ARG A 26 -8.95 19.52 -12.23
CA ARG A 26 -7.75 20.30 -11.90
C ARG A 26 -7.62 20.55 -10.40
N ILE A 27 -6.89 19.66 -9.72
CA ILE A 27 -6.48 19.86 -8.32
C ILE A 27 -4.97 19.76 -8.21
N GLY A 28 -4.35 20.60 -7.37
CA GLY A 28 -2.90 20.54 -7.18
C GLY A 28 -2.44 19.28 -6.47
N LEU A 29 -1.27 18.75 -6.84
CA LEU A 29 -0.65 17.56 -6.23
C LEU A 29 -0.53 17.64 -4.69
N ALA A 30 -0.23 18.82 -4.14
CA ALA A 30 -0.18 19.01 -2.69
C ALA A 30 -1.54 18.76 -2.01
N THR A 31 -2.65 19.08 -2.69
CA THR A 31 -4.00 18.80 -2.20
C THR A 31 -4.30 17.31 -2.25
N VAL A 32 -3.85 16.60 -3.30
CA VAL A 32 -3.95 15.14 -3.39
C VAL A 32 -3.25 14.48 -2.20
N TYR A 33 -2.01 14.88 -1.90
CA TYR A 33 -1.27 14.38 -0.73
C TYR A 33 -2.01 14.62 0.59
N ARG A 34 -2.51 15.84 0.83
CA ARG A 34 -3.25 16.14 2.06
C ARG A 34 -4.50 15.28 2.21
N GLN A 35 -5.23 15.05 1.12
CA GLN A 35 -6.43 14.22 1.14
C GLN A 35 -6.11 12.75 1.40
N LEU A 36 -5.06 12.22 0.76
CA LEU A 36 -4.63 10.84 0.97
C LEU A 36 -4.15 10.61 2.40
N ASN A 37 -3.33 11.51 2.95
CA ASN A 37 -2.88 11.40 4.34
C ASN A 37 -4.05 11.49 5.33
N ALA A 38 -5.03 12.36 5.08
CA ALA A 38 -6.23 12.42 5.93
C ALA A 38 -7.03 11.11 5.94
N LEU A 39 -7.03 10.35 4.84
CA LEU A 39 -7.65 9.02 4.80
C LEU A 39 -6.84 7.98 5.58
N VAL A 40 -5.51 8.06 5.52
CA VAL A 40 -4.63 7.20 6.34
C VAL A 40 -4.84 7.48 7.82
N ASP A 41 -4.88 8.76 8.20
CA ASP A 41 -5.11 9.19 9.58
C ASP A 41 -6.48 8.73 10.11
N SER A 42 -7.48 8.63 9.24
CA SER A 42 -8.82 8.13 9.59
C SER A 42 -8.97 6.62 9.51
N GLY A 43 -7.92 5.89 9.13
CA GLY A 43 -7.96 4.43 8.90
C GLY A 43 -8.75 4.00 7.67
N ALA A 44 -9.14 4.93 6.79
CA ALA A 44 -9.89 4.65 5.55
C ALA A 44 -8.95 4.28 4.38
N ALA A 45 -7.65 4.44 4.56
CA ALA A 45 -6.63 4.07 3.59
C ALA A 45 -5.40 3.52 4.29
N ASP A 46 -4.74 2.56 3.65
CA ASP A 46 -3.39 2.15 4.02
C ASP A 46 -2.37 2.86 3.14
N THR A 47 -1.15 2.92 3.66
CA THR A 47 0.00 3.47 2.94
C THR A 47 1.22 2.58 3.10
N VAL A 48 1.95 2.39 2.00
CA VAL A 48 3.22 1.67 1.97
C VAL A 48 4.30 2.54 1.35
N ARG A 49 5.57 2.24 1.65
CA ARG A 49 6.72 2.89 1.01
C ARG A 49 7.43 1.95 0.06
N LEU A 50 7.41 2.29 -1.23
CA LEU A 50 8.11 1.54 -2.28
C LEU A 50 9.08 2.47 -3.03
N ASN A 51 10.36 2.11 -3.07
CA ASN A 51 11.41 2.85 -3.79
C ASN A 51 11.46 4.36 -3.46
N GLY A 52 11.22 4.70 -2.19
CA GLY A 52 11.20 6.10 -1.72
C GLY A 52 9.90 6.85 -2.00
N GLN A 53 8.98 6.26 -2.76
CA GLN A 53 7.65 6.79 -3.03
C GLN A 53 6.63 6.24 -2.02
N GLN A 54 5.72 7.11 -1.60
CA GLN A 54 4.58 6.73 -0.79
C GLN A 54 3.43 6.33 -1.70
N LEU A 55 2.87 5.14 -1.47
CA LEU A 55 1.72 4.63 -2.18
C LEU A 55 0.54 4.53 -1.21
N PHE A 56 -0.67 4.64 -1.74
CA PHE A 56 -1.91 4.66 -0.98
C PHE A 56 -2.92 3.70 -1.58
N ARG A 57 -3.70 3.05 -0.72
CA ARG A 57 -4.81 2.15 -1.09
C ARG A 57 -5.97 2.42 -0.15
N LEU A 58 -7.21 2.45 -0.65
CA LEU A 58 -8.36 2.44 0.26
C LEU A 58 -8.50 1.03 0.84
N CYS A 59 -8.63 0.95 2.15
CA CYS A 59 -8.96 -0.31 2.82
C CYS A 59 -10.36 -0.18 3.41
N GLY A 60 -11.17 -1.22 3.25
CA GLY A 60 -12.46 -1.32 3.93
C GLY A 60 -12.26 -1.60 5.42
N ASP A 61 -13.34 -1.49 6.21
CA ASP A 61 -13.37 -1.77 7.67
C ASP A 61 -13.04 -3.24 8.06
N GLU A 62 -12.48 -4.04 7.15
CA GLU A 62 -12.22 -5.47 7.31
C GLU A 62 -10.84 -5.72 7.95
N GLY A 63 -10.74 -5.40 9.25
CA GLY A 63 -9.71 -5.95 10.14
C GLY A 63 -8.24 -5.64 9.82
N HIS A 64 -7.36 -6.17 10.67
CA HIS A 64 -5.90 -6.04 10.53
C HIS A 64 -5.39 -7.06 9.51
N HIS A 65 -5.02 -6.58 8.32
CA HIS A 65 -4.41 -7.39 7.26
C HIS A 65 -3.07 -6.80 6.85
N HIS A 66 -2.25 -7.58 6.15
CA HIS A 66 -1.00 -7.10 5.58
C HIS A 66 -1.02 -7.17 4.06
N HIS A 67 -0.03 -6.53 3.43
CA HIS A 67 0.02 -6.43 1.98
C HIS A 67 1.26 -7.14 1.42
N LEU A 68 1.04 -7.96 0.39
CA LEU A 68 2.07 -8.44 -0.53
C LEU A 68 2.01 -7.61 -1.81
N VAL A 69 3.04 -6.78 -2.04
CA VAL A 69 3.06 -5.76 -3.09
C VAL A 69 4.10 -6.07 -4.16
N CYS A 70 3.68 -6.05 -5.43
CA CYS A 70 4.58 -6.15 -6.58
C CYS A 70 5.35 -4.84 -6.76
N ARG A 71 6.68 -4.90 -6.76
CA ARG A 71 7.56 -3.72 -6.88
C ARG A 71 7.56 -3.09 -8.28
N GLU A 72 7.04 -3.78 -9.28
CA GLU A 72 7.06 -3.33 -10.69
C GLU A 72 5.72 -2.75 -11.13
N CYS A 73 4.60 -3.39 -10.77
CA CYS A 73 3.27 -2.95 -11.21
C CYS A 73 2.34 -2.50 -10.09
N GLY A 74 2.75 -2.58 -8.82
CA GLY A 74 1.90 -2.21 -7.68
C GLY A 74 0.81 -3.22 -7.34
N LYS A 75 0.64 -4.29 -8.12
CA LYS A 75 -0.34 -5.36 -7.84
C LYS A 75 -0.20 -5.83 -6.40
N THR A 76 -1.31 -5.81 -5.68
CA THR A 76 -1.34 -6.09 -4.24
C THR A 76 -2.28 -7.23 -3.91
N VAL A 77 -1.86 -8.06 -2.96
CA VAL A 77 -2.69 -9.13 -2.39
C VAL A 77 -2.70 -8.97 -0.88
N GLU A 78 -3.88 -9.11 -0.28
CA GLU A 78 -4.05 -9.17 1.17
C GLU A 78 -3.57 -10.52 1.69
N ILE A 79 -2.79 -10.48 2.76
CA ILE A 79 -2.29 -11.67 3.43
C ILE A 79 -2.64 -11.62 4.90
N ASP A 80 -2.93 -12.80 5.46
CA ASP A 80 -3.15 -12.95 6.89
C ASP A 80 -1.88 -12.57 7.67
N PRO A 81 -2.05 -12.05 8.91
CA PRO A 81 -0.92 -11.73 9.75
C PRO A 81 -0.06 -12.96 10.07
N PRO A 82 1.27 -12.82 10.12
CA PRO A 82 2.10 -13.81 10.76
C PRO A 82 1.64 -13.96 12.21
N SER A 83 2.08 -15.02 12.87
CA SER A 83 1.71 -15.28 14.27
C SER A 83 1.94 -14.04 15.17
N GLU A 84 0.86 -13.34 15.50
CA GLU A 84 0.86 -12.20 16.44
C GLU A 84 1.48 -12.58 17.78
N SER A 85 1.20 -13.81 18.22
CA SER A 85 1.77 -14.38 19.43
C SER A 85 3.30 -14.54 19.35
N TRP A 86 3.85 -14.83 18.17
CA TRP A 86 5.29 -14.87 17.97
C TRP A 86 5.91 -13.47 18.08
N LEU A 87 5.31 -12.45 17.46
CA LEU A 87 5.77 -11.06 17.56
C LEU A 87 5.77 -10.56 19.02
N ARG A 88 4.66 -10.79 19.74
CA ARG A 88 4.55 -10.44 21.17
C ARG A 88 5.62 -11.14 22.00
N LYS A 89 5.85 -12.43 21.77
CA LYS A 89 6.88 -13.19 22.49
C LYS A 89 8.28 -12.62 22.29
N ILE A 90 8.60 -12.17 21.07
CA ILE A 90 9.88 -11.50 20.81
C ILE A 90 9.95 -10.17 21.57
N ALA A 91 8.91 -9.34 21.47
CA ALA A 91 8.86 -8.04 22.15
C ALA A 91 9.04 -8.20 23.68
N ASP A 92 8.29 -9.12 24.29
CA ASP A 92 8.37 -9.43 25.72
C ASP A 92 9.77 -9.89 26.12
N GLY A 93 10.39 -10.76 25.31
CA GLY A 93 11.76 -11.25 25.55
C GLY A 93 12.82 -10.15 25.54
N HIS A 94 12.54 -9.02 24.89
CA HIS A 94 13.39 -7.84 24.86
C HIS A 94 12.90 -6.69 25.77
N GLY A 95 11.82 -6.89 26.53
CA GLY A 95 11.26 -5.88 27.44
C GLY A 95 10.50 -4.74 26.76
N PHE A 96 9.99 -4.96 25.54
CA PHE A 96 9.17 -3.99 24.81
C PHE A 96 7.68 -4.25 25.00
N THR A 97 6.90 -3.17 25.10
CA THR A 97 5.43 -3.23 24.96
C THR A 97 5.07 -2.82 23.53
N VAL A 98 4.38 -3.70 22.79
CA VAL A 98 3.99 -3.43 21.40
C VAL A 98 2.78 -2.52 21.37
N GLU A 99 2.95 -1.28 20.88
CA GLU A 99 1.85 -0.33 20.65
C GLU A 99 1.29 -0.44 19.23
N SER A 100 2.15 -0.74 18.25
CA SER A 100 1.78 -0.95 16.85
C SER A 100 2.87 -1.75 16.12
N HIS A 101 2.52 -2.31 14.98
CA HIS A 101 3.49 -2.85 14.03
C HIS A 101 2.95 -2.71 12.60
N THR A 102 3.86 -2.80 11.64
CA THR A 102 3.54 -2.76 10.21
C THR A 102 4.30 -3.90 9.54
N LEU A 103 3.60 -4.70 8.72
CA LEU A 103 4.22 -5.71 7.88
C LEU A 103 3.83 -5.46 6.42
N GLU A 104 4.85 -5.33 5.59
CA GLU A 104 4.72 -5.19 4.14
C GLU A 104 5.69 -6.17 3.49
N VAL A 105 5.20 -6.99 2.56
CA VAL A 105 6.03 -7.92 1.80
C VAL A 105 6.17 -7.39 0.38
N PHE A 106 7.40 -7.25 -0.10
CA PHE A 106 7.67 -6.72 -1.44
C PHE A 106 8.31 -7.78 -2.34
N GLY A 107 7.76 -7.96 -3.54
CA GLY A 107 8.24 -8.96 -4.49
C GLY A 107 7.89 -8.64 -5.95
N LEU A 108 7.92 -9.66 -6.81
CA LEU A 108 7.39 -9.58 -8.17
C LEU A 108 6.16 -10.50 -8.28
N CYS A 109 5.06 -9.99 -8.83
CA CYS A 109 3.93 -10.83 -9.18
C CYS A 109 4.31 -11.81 -10.30
N ALA A 110 3.48 -12.85 -10.51
CA ALA A 110 3.71 -13.84 -11.56
C ALA A 110 3.90 -13.18 -12.94
N ASP A 111 3.02 -12.26 -13.32
CA ASP A 111 3.04 -11.58 -14.61
C ASP A 111 4.34 -10.78 -14.84
N CYS A 112 4.80 -10.05 -13.82
CA CYS A 112 6.07 -9.30 -13.88
C CYS A 112 7.27 -10.25 -13.97
N ARG A 113 7.25 -11.34 -13.20
CA ARG A 113 8.33 -12.34 -13.22
C ARG A 113 8.44 -13.02 -14.58
N GLU A 114 7.31 -13.32 -15.22
CA GLU A 114 7.25 -13.89 -16.57
C GLU A 114 7.74 -12.90 -17.63
N ARG A 115 7.29 -11.63 -17.60
CA ARG A 115 7.79 -10.59 -18.52
C ARG A 115 9.30 -10.40 -18.40
N ALA A 116 9.82 -10.34 -17.18
CA ALA A 116 11.25 -10.22 -16.95
C ALA A 116 12.04 -11.45 -17.47
N ALA A 117 11.46 -12.64 -17.41
CA ALA A 117 12.07 -13.85 -17.96
C ALA A 117 12.06 -13.88 -19.50
N ALA A 118 10.97 -13.38 -20.12
CA ALA A 118 10.86 -13.25 -21.57
C ALA A 118 11.86 -12.22 -22.14
N ALA A 119 12.09 -11.10 -21.45
CA ALA A 119 13.03 -10.05 -21.87
C ALA A 119 14.52 -10.43 -21.75
N ARG A 120 14.84 -11.57 -21.13
CA ARG A 120 16.20 -12.10 -20.98
C ARG A 120 16.59 -13.10 -22.07
N HIS A 121 15.66 -13.45 -22.95
CA HIS A 121 15.88 -14.29 -24.13
C HIS A 121 15.84 -13.43 -25.40
#